data_AF-A0A7X5ZQC2-F1
#
_entry.id   AF-A0A7X5ZQC2-F1
#
_cell.length_a   1.000
_cell.length_b   1.000
_cell.length_c   1.000
_cell.angle_alpha   90.00
_cell.angle_beta   90.00
_cell.angle_gamma   90.00
#
_symmetry.space_group_name_H-M   'P 1'
#
loop_
_entity.id
_entity.type
_entity.pdbx_description
1 polymer ?
#
loop_
_entity_poly.entity_id
_entity_poly.type
_entity_poly.pdbx_seq_one_letter_code
_entity_poly.pdbx_strand_id
1 'polypeptide(L)' 'MADERPRQILAALGGVDNIVDIEGCVTRLRCELRDGSAVDEAALRRTGAHGVVRMGGVVQVIVGPEADTIAGDIQDLL' A
#
# COMPACT_ATOMS: atom_id res chain seq x y z
N MET A 1 -16.00 -2.75 12.72
CA MET A 1 -15.42 -1.43 12.40
C MET A 1 -14.58 -1.69 11.17
N ALA A 2 -14.94 -1.12 10.02
CA ALA A 2 -14.19 -1.40 8.80
C ALA A 2 -12.76 -0.89 8.98
N ASP A 3 -11.77 -1.75 8.78
CA ASP A 3 -10.37 -1.42 8.98
C ASP A 3 -10.02 -0.15 8.20
N GLU A 4 -9.58 0.88 8.92
CA GLU A 4 -9.25 2.19 8.37
C GLU A 4 -7.88 2.16 7.65
N ARG A 5 -7.06 1.17 8.03
CA ARG A 5 -5.67 1.02 7.56
C ARG A 5 -5.58 0.74 6.05
N PRO A 6 -6.35 -0.18 5.44
CA PRO A 6 -6.41 -0.36 3.98
C PRO A 6 -6.73 0.93 3.23
N ARG A 7 -7.75 1.69 3.68
CA ARG A 7 -8.15 2.96 3.06
C ARG A 7 -7.06 4.02 3.14
N GLN A 8 -6.40 4.13 4.29
CA GLN A 8 -5.29 5.07 4.47
C GLN A 8 -4.08 4.71 3.61
N ILE A 9 -3.76 3.42 3.48
CA ILE A 9 -2.68 2.96 2.60
C ILE A 9 -3.02 3.27 1.14
N LEU A 10 -4.23 2.94 0.69
CA LEU A 10 -4.71 3.25 -0.65
C LEU A 10 -4.62 4.75 -0.97
N ALA A 11 -5.10 5.60 -0.07
CA ALA A 11 -4.99 7.05 -0.22
C ALA A 11 -3.53 7.52 -0.29
N ALA A 12 -2.66 6.96 0.56
CA ALA A 12 -1.24 7.29 0.58
C ALA A 12 -0.46 6.80 -0.66
N LEU A 13 -0.99 5.79 -1.37
CA LEU A 13 -0.44 5.33 -2.65
C LEU A 13 -0.90 6.19 -3.84
N GLY A 14 -1.73 7.21 -3.62
CA GLY A 14 -2.26 8.08 -4.67
C GLY A 14 -3.71 7.76 -5.08
N GLY A 15 -4.38 6.87 -4.35
CA GLY A 15 -5.77 6.48 -4.60
C GLY A 15 -5.93 5.35 -5.62
N VAL A 16 -7.18 4.91 -5.82
CA VAL A 16 -7.57 3.76 -6.68
C VAL A 16 -7.02 3.92 -8.09
N ASP A 17 -7.15 5.11 -8.68
CA ASP A 17 -6.73 5.36 -10.06
C ASP A 17 -5.21 5.21 -10.28
N ASN A 18 -4.41 5.34 -9.21
CA ASN A 18 -2.96 5.21 -9.28
C ASN A 18 -2.48 3.75 -9.12
N ILE A 19 -3.33 2.84 -8.64
CA ILE A 19 -3.00 1.43 -8.45
C ILE A 19 -3.12 0.71 -9.80
N VAL A 20 -2.06 0.00 -10.20
CA VAL A 20 -2.06 -0.93 -11.33
C VAL A 20 -2.28 -2.34 -10.81
N ASP A 21 -1.55 -2.71 -9.76
CA ASP A 21 -1.66 -4.02 -9.12
C ASP A 21 -1.21 -3.92 -7.65
N ILE A 22 -1.74 -4.79 -6.80
CA ILE A 22 -1.33 -4.90 -5.41
C ILE A 22 -1.30 -6.37 -4.96
N GLU A 23 -0.17 -6.77 -4.39
CA GLU A 23 0.09 -8.13 -3.94
C GLU A 23 0.67 -8.11 -2.53
N GLY A 24 0.07 -8.91 -1.63
CA GLY A 24 0.61 -9.16 -0.29
C GLY A 24 1.58 -10.33 -0.32
N CYS A 25 2.77 -10.14 0.27
CA CYS A 25 3.65 -11.25 0.64
C CYS A 25 3.53 -11.51 2.15
N VAL A 26 4.57 -12.08 2.77
CA VAL A 26 4.58 -12.36 4.22
C VAL A 26 4.65 -11.09 5.08
N THR A 27 5.47 -10.10 4.70
CA THR A 27 5.69 -8.89 5.52
C THR A 27 5.56 -7.58 4.77
N ARG A 28 5.29 -7.66 3.46
CA ARG A 28 5.37 -6.55 2.52
C ARG A 28 4.18 -6.56 1.58
N LEU A 29 3.65 -5.37 1.32
CA LEU A 29 2.75 -5.06 0.23
C LEU A 29 3.59 -4.63 -0.96
N ARG A 30 3.47 -5.32 -2.09
CA ARG A 30 4.04 -4.92 -3.37
C ARG A 30 2.94 -4.23 -4.17
N CYS A 31 3.11 -2.94 -4.41
CA CYS A 31 2.17 -2.11 -5.14
C CYS A 31 2.82 -1.70 -6.46
N GLU A 32 2.20 -2.04 -7.58
CA GLU A 32 2.54 -1.47 -8.87
C GLU A 32 1.66 -0.25 -9.11
N LEU A 33 2.28 0.89 -9.40
CA LEU A 33 1.61 2.18 -9.51
C LEU A 33 1.82 2.78 -10.91
N ARG A 34 0.85 3.57 -11.36
CA ARG A 34 0.97 4.35 -12.60
C ARG A 34 2.00 5.47 -12.44
N ASP A 35 1.91 6.18 -11.32
CA ASP A 35 2.83 7.23 -10.94
C ASP A 35 3.37 6.99 -9.53
N GLY A 36 4.60 6.51 -9.47
CA GLY A 36 5.30 6.30 -8.21
C GLY A 36 5.53 7.61 -7.44
N SER A 37 5.50 8.79 -8.07
CA SER A 37 5.74 10.10 -7.44
C SER A 37 4.61 10.57 -6.52
N ALA A 38 3.39 10.10 -6.75
CA ALA A 38 2.20 10.43 -5.96
C ALA A 38 2.15 9.76 -4.58
N VAL A 39 3.14 8.92 -4.25
CA VAL A 39 3.21 8.18 -2.98
C VAL A 39 3.64 9.08 -1.83
N ASP A 40 2.81 9.12 -0.77
CA ASP A 40 3.13 9.76 0.51
C ASP A 40 3.71 8.73 1.49
N GLU A 41 5.05 8.66 1.51
CA GLU A 41 5.79 7.80 2.44
C GLU A 41 5.54 8.14 3.91
N ALA A 42 5.29 9.41 4.23
CA ALA A 42 5.02 9.83 5.61
C ALA A 42 3.62 9.34 6.04
N ALA A 43 2.62 9.39 5.15
CA ALA A 43 1.32 8.79 5.39
C ALA A 43 1.41 7.29 5.59
N LEU A 44 2.13 6.57 4.72
CA LEU A 44 2.34 5.13 4.87
C LEU A 44 2.99 4.78 6.22
N ARG A 45 3.98 5.56 6.67
CA ARG A 45 4.56 5.35 8.01
C ARG A 45 3.56 5.61 9.13
N ARG A 46 2.64 6.57 8.99
CA ARG A 46 1.56 6.84 9.96
C ARG A 46 0.55 5.70 10.07
N THR A 47 0.36 4.91 9.01
CA THR A 47 -0.50 3.70 9.05
C THR A 47 0.17 2.51 9.74
N GLY A 48 1.40 2.67 10.26
CA GLY A 48 2.18 1.61 10.88
C GLY A 48 3.10 0.85 9.92
N ALA A 49 3.38 1.40 8.72
CA ALA A 49 4.44 0.85 7.89
C ALA A 49 5.81 1.05 8.55
N HIS A 50 6.58 -0.03 8.62
CA HIS A 50 7.94 -0.07 9.15
C HIS A 50 8.94 0.54 8.16
N GLY A 51 8.63 0.49 6.87
CA GLY A 51 9.43 1.09 5.81
C GLY A 51 8.71 1.10 4.48
N VAL A 52 9.18 1.98 3.60
CA VAL A 52 8.70 2.09 2.22
C VAL A 52 9.93 2.07 1.31
N VAL A 53 9.88 1.26 0.26
CA VAL A 53 10.95 1.14 -0.74
C VAL A 53 10.34 1.43 -2.11
N ARG A 54 10.93 2.35 -2.86
CA ARG A 54 10.45 2.75 -4.18
C ARG A 54 11.49 2.38 -5.24
N MET A 55 11.04 1.65 -6.26
CA MET A 55 11.86 1.18 -7.37
C MET A 55 11.12 1.47 -8.68
N GLY A 56 11.25 2.70 -9.18
CA GLY A 56 10.51 3.16 -10.36
C GLY A 56 9.01 3.20 -10.10
N GLY A 57 8.23 2.46 -10.89
CA GLY A 57 6.78 2.33 -10.75
C GLY A 57 6.32 1.34 -9.66
N VAL A 58 7.25 0.60 -9.04
CA VAL A 58 6.92 -0.39 -8.01
C VAL A 58 7.28 0.15 -6.63
N VAL A 59 6.34 0.04 -5.69
CA VAL A 59 6.50 0.45 -4.30
C VAL A 59 6.28 -0.73 -3.38
N GLN A 60 7.19 -0.94 -2.44
CA GLN A 60 7.07 -1.96 -1.41
C GLN A 60 6.86 -1.30 -0.04
N VAL A 61 5.72 -1.60 0.58
CA VAL A 61 5.37 -1.11 1.92
C VAL A 61 5.53 -2.26 2.92
N ILE A 62 6.43 -2.12 3.89
CA ILE A 62 6.68 -3.12 4.92
C ILE A 62 5.68 -2.88 6.05
N VAL A 63 4.61 -3.68 6.12
CA VAL A 63 3.52 -3.51 7.10
C VAL A 63 3.50 -4.58 8.20
N GLY A 64 4.30 -5.65 8.04
CA GLY A 64 4.33 -6.78 8.97
C GLY A 64 3.46 -7.96 8.49
N PRO A 65 3.19 -8.96 9.36
CA PRO A 65 2.53 -10.21 9.00
C PRO A 65 1.10 -10.06 8.44
N GLU A 66 0.49 -8.88 8.63
CA GLU A 66 -0.83 -8.53 8.13
C GLU A 66 -0.81 -8.10 6.64
N ALA A 67 0.34 -8.17 5.96
CA ALA A 67 0.47 -7.71 4.58
C ALA A 67 -0.51 -8.39 3.61
N ASP A 68 -0.68 -9.71 3.72
CA ASP A 68 -1.60 -10.47 2.87
C ASP A 68 -3.06 -10.03 3.07
N THR A 69 -3.49 -9.92 4.33
CA THR A 69 -4.84 -9.44 4.69
C THR A 69 -5.09 -8.02 4.19
N ILE A 70 -4.14 -7.11 4.42
CA ILE A 70 -4.26 -5.71 3.96
C ILE A 70 -4.34 -5.64 2.43
N ALA A 71 -3.58 -6.48 1.70
CA ALA A 71 -3.66 -6.50 0.24
C ALA A 71 -5.05 -6.92 -0.23
N GLY A 72 -5.63 -7.97 0.35
CA GLY A 72 -7.00 -8.41 0.06
C GLY A 72 -8.03 -7.33 0.36
N ASP A 73 -7.93 -6.68 1.53
CA ASP A 73 -8.84 -5.59 1.89
C ASP A 73 -8.72 -4.39 0.95
N ILE A 74 -7.51 -4.09 0.45
CA ILE A 74 -7.32 -3.04 -0.56
C ILE A 74 -7.93 -3.47 -1.89
N GLN A 75 -7.75 -4.72 -2.32
CA GLN A 75 -8.34 -5.25 -3.55
C GLN A 75 -9.87 -5.18 -3.53
N ASP A 76 -10.51 -5.44 -2.37
CA ASP A 76 -11.95 -5.29 -2.20
C ASP A 76 -12.46 -3.83 -2.28
N LEU A 77 -11.54 -2.85 -2.16
CA LEU A 77 -11.83 -1.41 -2.27
C LEU A 77 -11.55 -0.82 -3.66
N LEU A 78 -10.87 -1.57 -4.54
CA LEU A 78 -10.59 -1.19 -5.94
C LEU A 78 -11.80 -1.46 -6.84
#